data_AF-A0A7J6AYX6-F1
#
_entry.id   AF-A0A7J6AYX6-F1
#
_cell.length_a   1.000
_cell.length_b   1.000
_cell.length_c   1.000
_cell.angle_alpha   90.00
_cell.angle_beta   90.00
_cell.angle_gamma   90.00
#
_symmetry.space_group_name_H-M   'P 1'
#
loop_
_entity.id
_entity.type
_entity.pdbx_description
1 polymer ?
#
loop_
_entity_poly.entity_id
_entity_poly.type
_entity_poly.pdbx_seq_one_letter_code
_entity_poly.pdbx_strand_id
1 'polypeptide(L)'
;MADQHIQAKLIALLKQDKIQLWTPPFTTEANEAGPGHMQELAVRYSQVVGFSQSEVEIALEDIRSQAVKRGKGNRTYRETNIATLELMLPMEIRKGNKKKHYLETRLDITTQDLMNKIKEEFELKYIKLILSGKTLSPDKRLDEQNVKNNSKVMVLKVTEPEGKKAMVDVEEKKRSNEESVQRTRKGFQILSERDGSEDPETTPFLEIADQKGNPIQIPAREKKALILAMGFHEKGRALMKKKEYDEALCHLLLADEQFSQCGSMLLNTVDNYAVLQLDIVWCYRALEALSCLKDAKERLQHAENCFLRCYGEDQQRLQNIKGNTGGEEVLFLRLYLLQSLLAYLEGNENQAAKKLKQVEELYSQLCLDPEKMTQLLSIGFTEQDARLGLRACRGNVEMAVMHITRRIEERDKITRRERNNRRQRLEAINTLVELGYNKKAAAQALHATKGDVDKAYEFLLDSSEASNSGTPQPDTDRQTKVDQLAYLGFQREEVEVALRLVGDDVAQAAQLLLDNQGVIPSELHSPSAPSSSSEEPSTSSEDSTASGSNLPDNELVNEVLEYIPRHEEDYLDVTLEEESELIALMKSHLERLSANSC
;
A
#
# COMPACT_ATOMS: atom_id res chain seq x y z
N MET A 1 -3.45 -26.01 -4.08
CA MET A 1 -1.99 -26.19 -3.91
C MET A 1 -1.47 -27.51 -4.49
N ALA A 2 -2.01 -28.68 -4.12
CA ALA A 2 -1.55 -29.97 -4.62
C ALA A 2 -1.56 -30.10 -6.16
N ASP A 3 -2.63 -29.67 -6.85
CA ASP A 3 -2.69 -29.78 -8.31
C ASP A 3 -1.63 -28.93 -9.02
N GLN A 4 -1.36 -27.73 -8.50
CA GLN A 4 -0.35 -26.84 -9.07
C GLN A 4 1.05 -27.44 -8.95
N HIS A 5 1.32 -28.08 -7.80
CA HIS A 5 2.55 -28.80 -7.56
C HIS A 5 2.73 -29.98 -8.54
N ILE A 6 1.69 -30.82 -8.71
CA ILE A 6 1.71 -31.94 -9.67
C ILE A 6 1.96 -31.40 -11.09
N GLN A 7 1.20 -30.37 -11.49
CA GLN A 7 1.37 -29.75 -12.81
C GLN A 7 2.79 -29.21 -13.01
N ALA A 8 3.41 -28.58 -12.01
CA ALA A 8 4.76 -28.06 -12.12
C ALA A 8 5.79 -29.18 -12.34
N LYS A 9 5.72 -30.29 -11.59
CA LYS A 9 6.58 -31.46 -11.78
C LYS A 9 6.40 -32.07 -13.18
N LEU A 10 5.15 -32.26 -13.61
CA LEU A 10 4.85 -32.80 -14.93
C LEU A 10 5.34 -31.87 -16.05
N ILE A 11 5.18 -30.55 -15.93
CA ILE A 11 5.72 -29.58 -16.89
C ILE A 11 7.25 -29.67 -16.99
N ALA A 12 7.95 -29.87 -15.86
CA ALA A 12 9.40 -30.05 -15.87
C ALA A 12 9.80 -31.33 -16.61
N LEU A 13 9.13 -32.45 -16.35
CA LEU A 13 9.36 -33.73 -17.03
C LEU A 13 9.04 -33.65 -18.53
N LEU A 14 7.91 -33.06 -18.90
CA LEU A 14 7.53 -32.82 -20.30
C LEU A 14 8.59 -32.01 -21.05
N LYS A 15 9.17 -31.00 -20.40
CA LYS A 15 10.27 -30.21 -20.99
C LYS A 15 11.54 -31.03 -21.14
N GLN A 16 11.91 -31.82 -20.13
CA GLN A 16 13.07 -32.70 -20.15
C GLN A 16 12.99 -33.72 -21.30
N ASP A 17 11.81 -34.32 -21.45
CA ASP A 17 11.53 -35.32 -22.50
C ASP A 17 11.18 -34.68 -23.86
N LYS A 18 11.14 -33.34 -23.94
CA LYS A 18 10.76 -32.55 -25.12
C LYS A 18 9.38 -32.92 -25.69
N ILE A 19 8.45 -33.29 -24.82
CA ILE A 19 7.08 -33.68 -25.18
C ILE A 19 6.20 -32.43 -25.24
N GLN A 20 5.47 -32.29 -26.36
CA GLN A 20 4.47 -31.25 -26.56
C GLN A 20 3.08 -31.87 -26.53
N LEU A 21 2.33 -31.68 -25.45
CA LEU A 21 1.02 -32.31 -25.31
C LEU A 21 -0.02 -31.80 -26.32
N TRP A 22 0.16 -30.59 -26.86
CA TRP A 22 -0.75 -29.98 -27.82
C TRP A 22 -0.52 -30.43 -29.27
N THR A 23 0.39 -31.36 -29.51
CA THR A 23 0.66 -31.93 -30.85
C THR A 23 0.32 -33.42 -30.89
N PRO A 24 0.16 -34.02 -32.08
CA PRO A 24 0.11 -35.47 -32.21
C PRO A 24 1.35 -36.14 -31.57
N PRO A 25 1.21 -37.31 -30.94
CA PRO A 25 -0.02 -38.12 -30.85
C PRO A 25 -0.90 -37.81 -29.62
N PHE A 26 -0.55 -36.82 -28.80
CA PHE A 26 -1.22 -36.49 -27.54
C PHE A 26 -2.49 -35.64 -27.71
N THR A 27 -2.59 -34.89 -28.81
CA THR A 27 -3.79 -34.13 -29.18
C THR A 27 -4.20 -34.48 -30.61
N THR A 28 -5.49 -34.78 -30.80
CA THR A 28 -6.08 -35.05 -32.12
C THR A 28 -6.35 -33.76 -32.91
N GLU A 29 -6.67 -33.88 -34.20
CA GLU A 29 -7.08 -32.71 -35.02
C GLU A 29 -8.33 -32.01 -34.46
N ALA A 30 -9.21 -32.75 -33.78
CA ALA A 30 -10.38 -32.23 -33.08
C ALA A 30 -10.03 -31.47 -31.77
N ASN A 31 -8.75 -31.40 -31.40
CA ASN A 31 -8.24 -30.89 -30.12
C ASN A 31 -8.60 -31.73 -28.89
N GLU A 32 -8.96 -32.99 -29.10
CA GLU A 32 -9.27 -33.95 -28.03
C GLU A 32 -8.02 -34.69 -27.58
N ALA A 33 -8.10 -35.34 -26.41
CA ALA A 33 -7.02 -36.17 -25.90
C ALA A 33 -6.73 -37.33 -26.86
N GLY A 34 -5.46 -37.55 -27.17
CA GLY A 34 -5.02 -38.66 -28.00
C GLY A 34 -5.33 -40.01 -27.34
N PRO A 35 -5.95 -40.97 -28.04
CA PRO A 35 -6.32 -42.25 -27.45
C PRO A 35 -5.09 -43.04 -27.02
N GLY A 36 -5.07 -43.53 -25.77
CA GLY A 36 -4.01 -44.38 -25.21
C GLY A 36 -2.72 -43.65 -24.80
N HIS A 37 -2.22 -42.71 -25.59
CA HIS A 37 -0.93 -42.05 -25.33
C HIS A 37 -0.89 -41.21 -24.05
N MET A 38 -2.02 -40.58 -23.67
CA MET A 38 -2.11 -39.85 -22.40
C MET A 38 -2.02 -40.80 -21.21
N GLN A 39 -2.60 -42.00 -21.31
CA GLN A 39 -2.56 -43.02 -20.26
C GLN A 39 -1.17 -43.62 -20.12
N GLU A 40 -0.51 -43.94 -21.25
CA GLU A 40 0.89 -44.41 -21.25
C GLU A 40 1.82 -43.40 -20.57
N LEU A 41 1.64 -42.11 -20.88
CA LEU A 41 2.42 -41.04 -20.27
C LEU A 41 2.10 -40.88 -18.78
N ALA A 42 0.83 -41.03 -18.39
CA ALA A 42 0.41 -40.98 -17.00
C ALA A 42 1.03 -42.13 -16.18
N VAL A 43 1.05 -43.36 -16.72
CA VAL A 43 1.72 -44.51 -16.10
C VAL A 43 3.22 -44.26 -15.94
N ARG A 44 3.87 -43.72 -16.97
CA ARG A 44 5.31 -43.44 -16.91
C ARG A 44 5.64 -42.36 -15.88
N TYR A 45 4.87 -41.28 -15.84
CA TYR A 45 5.16 -40.16 -14.96
C TYR A 45 4.69 -40.37 -13.52
N SER A 46 3.63 -41.15 -13.28
CA SER A 46 3.17 -41.44 -11.90
C SER A 46 4.26 -42.06 -11.03
N GLN A 47 5.02 -42.99 -11.59
CA GLN A 47 6.17 -43.62 -10.93
C GLN A 47 7.30 -42.63 -10.61
N VAL A 48 7.49 -41.60 -11.45
CA VAL A 48 8.55 -40.60 -11.29
C VAL A 48 8.14 -39.49 -10.31
N VAL A 49 6.88 -39.06 -10.36
CA VAL A 49 6.40 -37.94 -9.55
C VAL A 49 5.89 -38.36 -8.18
N GLY A 50 5.64 -39.64 -7.92
CA GLY A 50 5.15 -40.14 -6.63
C GLY A 50 3.66 -39.83 -6.37
N PHE A 51 2.85 -39.80 -7.43
CA PHE A 51 1.40 -39.55 -7.36
C PHE A 51 0.63 -40.68 -8.03
N SER A 52 -0.65 -40.83 -7.68
CA SER A 52 -1.48 -41.86 -8.30
C SER A 52 -1.61 -41.62 -9.81
N GLN A 53 -1.75 -42.70 -10.58
CA GLN A 53 -1.96 -42.59 -12.02
C GLN A 53 -3.17 -41.70 -12.36
N SER A 54 -4.25 -41.78 -11.56
CA SER A 54 -5.45 -40.97 -11.76
C SER A 54 -5.18 -39.47 -11.58
N GLU A 55 -4.46 -39.07 -10.53
CA GLU A 55 -4.11 -37.66 -10.32
C GLU A 55 -3.21 -37.13 -11.44
N VAL A 56 -2.27 -37.95 -11.90
CA VAL A 56 -1.34 -37.61 -12.98
C VAL A 56 -2.06 -37.49 -14.32
N GLU A 57 -3.00 -38.39 -14.62
CA GLU A 57 -3.82 -38.34 -15.84
C GLU A 57 -4.67 -37.07 -15.88
N ILE A 58 -5.34 -36.73 -14.77
CA ILE A 58 -6.10 -35.48 -14.62
C ILE A 58 -5.19 -34.26 -14.84
N ALA A 59 -4.01 -34.25 -14.20
CA ALA A 59 -3.08 -33.13 -14.31
C ALA A 59 -2.47 -33.00 -15.72
N LEU A 60 -2.16 -34.11 -16.39
CA LEU A 60 -1.69 -34.11 -17.79
C LEU A 60 -2.76 -33.58 -18.74
N GLU A 61 -4.02 -34.00 -18.55
CA GLU A 61 -5.13 -33.50 -19.35
C GLU A 61 -5.38 -32.00 -19.10
N ASP A 62 -5.26 -31.53 -17.86
CA ASP A 62 -5.31 -30.11 -17.52
C ASP A 62 -4.18 -29.33 -18.24
N ILE A 63 -2.95 -29.84 -18.26
CA ILE A 63 -1.83 -29.18 -18.97
C ILE A 63 -2.09 -29.17 -20.48
N ARG A 64 -2.52 -30.29 -21.05
CA ARG A 64 -2.83 -30.43 -22.48
C ARG A 64 -3.92 -29.46 -22.91
N SER A 65 -5.07 -29.50 -22.24
CA SER A 65 -6.22 -28.66 -22.53
C SER A 65 -5.87 -27.16 -22.43
N GLN A 66 -5.07 -26.77 -21.43
CA GLN A 66 -4.56 -25.41 -21.30
C GLN A 66 -3.63 -25.01 -22.46
N ALA A 67 -2.70 -25.89 -22.86
CA ALA A 67 -1.78 -25.61 -23.96
C ALA A 67 -2.52 -25.47 -25.29
N VAL A 68 -3.50 -26.34 -25.54
CA VAL A 68 -4.41 -26.27 -26.70
C VAL A 68 -5.21 -24.96 -26.70
N LYS A 69 -5.83 -24.62 -25.56
CA LYS A 69 -6.61 -23.37 -25.43
C LYS A 69 -5.74 -22.14 -25.67
N ARG A 70 -4.53 -22.13 -25.12
CA ARG A 70 -3.54 -21.07 -25.36
C ARG A 70 -3.11 -21.00 -26.83
N GLY A 71 -2.95 -22.14 -27.49
CA GLY A 71 -2.67 -22.21 -28.93
C GLY A 71 -3.80 -21.59 -29.76
N LYS A 72 -5.05 -21.91 -29.44
CA LYS A 72 -6.24 -21.29 -30.05
C LYS A 72 -6.27 -19.78 -29.80
N GLY A 73 -6.13 -19.34 -28.56
CA GLY A 73 -6.10 -17.91 -28.21
C GLY A 73 -4.97 -17.15 -28.90
N ASN A 74 -3.79 -17.76 -29.10
CA ASN A 74 -2.70 -17.16 -29.87
C ASN A 74 -3.05 -17.01 -31.36
N ARG A 75 -3.75 -17.97 -31.95
CA ARG A 75 -4.21 -17.89 -33.34
C ARG A 75 -5.25 -16.80 -33.50
N THR A 76 -6.29 -16.81 -32.64
CA THR A 76 -7.33 -15.77 -32.60
C THR A 76 -6.71 -14.39 -32.46
N TYR A 77 -5.78 -14.20 -31.52
CA TYR A 77 -5.13 -12.90 -31.33
C TYR A 77 -4.39 -12.41 -32.58
N ARG A 78 -3.70 -13.30 -33.30
CA ARG A 78 -2.99 -12.95 -34.54
C ARG A 78 -3.93 -12.60 -35.69
N GLU A 79 -5.08 -13.28 -35.77
CA GLU A 79 -6.03 -13.14 -36.87
C GLU A 79 -7.02 -11.98 -36.66
N THR A 80 -7.42 -11.73 -35.41
CA THR A 80 -8.52 -10.81 -35.08
C THR A 80 -8.17 -9.72 -34.07
N ASN A 81 -6.94 -9.70 -33.53
CA ASN A 81 -6.51 -8.83 -32.43
C ASN A 81 -7.33 -8.99 -31.12
N ILE A 82 -8.04 -10.11 -30.96
CA ILE A 82 -8.75 -10.45 -29.72
C ILE A 82 -7.81 -11.26 -28.81
N ALA A 83 -7.46 -10.69 -27.67
CA ALA A 83 -6.62 -11.33 -26.68
C ALA A 83 -7.45 -12.22 -25.74
N THR A 84 -6.86 -13.34 -25.30
CA THR A 84 -7.40 -14.19 -24.25
C THR A 84 -6.71 -13.86 -22.94
N LEU A 85 -7.46 -13.46 -21.91
CA LEU A 85 -6.94 -13.21 -20.57
C LEU A 85 -7.28 -14.38 -19.65
N GLU A 86 -6.36 -14.79 -18.77
CA GLU A 86 -6.63 -15.75 -17.69
C GLU A 86 -7.05 -14.96 -16.45
N LEU A 87 -8.30 -15.15 -16.01
CA LEU A 87 -8.85 -14.48 -14.84
C LEU A 87 -8.70 -15.39 -13.61
N MET A 88 -8.11 -14.84 -12.55
CA MET A 88 -8.18 -15.44 -11.22
C MET A 88 -9.28 -14.77 -10.42
N LEU A 89 -10.43 -15.43 -10.37
CA LEU A 89 -11.60 -14.95 -9.66
C LEU A 89 -11.45 -15.07 -8.14
N PRO A 90 -12.25 -14.36 -7.33
CA PRO A 90 -12.35 -14.55 -5.89
C PRO A 90 -12.69 -16.00 -5.49
N MET A 91 -12.26 -16.43 -4.31
CA MET A 91 -12.39 -17.82 -3.84
C MET A 91 -13.85 -18.31 -3.82
N GLU A 92 -14.79 -17.41 -3.52
CA GLU A 92 -16.22 -17.71 -3.41
C GLU A 92 -16.82 -18.17 -4.74
N ILE A 93 -16.31 -17.63 -5.85
CA ILE A 93 -16.82 -17.90 -7.21
C ILE A 93 -16.15 -19.13 -7.82
N ARG A 94 -14.95 -19.50 -7.36
CA ARG A 94 -14.22 -20.69 -7.85
C ARG A 94 -14.89 -22.03 -7.51
N LYS A 95 -16.01 -22.05 -6.78
CA LYS A 95 -16.67 -23.25 -6.21
C LYS A 95 -17.33 -24.22 -7.22
N GLY A 96 -17.08 -24.12 -8.52
CA GLY A 96 -17.61 -25.05 -9.52
C GLY A 96 -16.57 -25.49 -10.55
N ASN A 97 -15.83 -26.57 -10.29
CA ASN A 97 -14.97 -27.42 -11.17
C ASN A 97 -14.04 -26.79 -12.23
N LYS A 98 -14.19 -25.53 -12.66
CA LYS A 98 -13.29 -24.82 -13.56
C LYS A 98 -12.34 -23.98 -12.72
N LYS A 99 -11.16 -24.52 -12.45
CA LYS A 99 -10.11 -23.84 -11.65
C LYS A 99 -9.56 -22.57 -12.31
N LYS A 100 -9.77 -22.39 -13.62
CA LYS A 100 -9.23 -21.26 -14.42
C LYS A 100 -10.29 -20.67 -15.32
N HIS A 101 -10.51 -19.38 -15.21
CA HIS A 101 -11.45 -18.63 -16.03
C HIS A 101 -10.69 -17.88 -17.11
N TYR A 102 -11.27 -17.77 -18.30
CA TYR A 102 -10.65 -17.07 -19.41
C TYR A 102 -11.66 -16.16 -20.07
N LEU A 103 -11.23 -14.94 -20.37
CA LEU A 103 -12.06 -13.92 -21.00
C LEU A 103 -11.39 -13.42 -22.27
N GLU A 104 -12.16 -13.35 -23.35
CA GLU A 104 -11.70 -12.81 -24.63
C GLU A 104 -12.07 -11.34 -24.76
N THR A 105 -11.08 -10.51 -25.06
CA THR A 105 -11.29 -9.07 -25.22
C THR A 105 -10.21 -8.44 -26.09
N ARG A 106 -10.50 -7.28 -26.68
CA ARG A 106 -9.45 -6.44 -27.28
C ARG A 106 -8.61 -5.78 -26.18
N LEU A 107 -7.38 -5.41 -26.50
CA LEU A 107 -6.46 -4.75 -25.55
C LEU A 107 -6.51 -3.21 -25.62
N ASP A 108 -7.20 -2.65 -26.60
CA ASP A 108 -7.37 -1.21 -26.80
C ASP A 108 -8.58 -0.61 -26.06
N ILE A 109 -9.32 -1.45 -25.33
CA ILE A 109 -10.41 -1.00 -24.46
C ILE A 109 -9.87 -0.49 -23.13
N THR A 110 -10.70 0.25 -22.40
CA THR A 110 -10.37 0.69 -21.05
C THR A 110 -10.42 -0.46 -20.04
N THR A 111 -9.76 -0.29 -18.90
CA THR A 111 -9.87 -1.24 -17.79
C THR A 111 -11.30 -1.27 -17.25
N GLN A 112 -12.01 -0.14 -17.23
CA GLN A 112 -13.40 -0.06 -16.83
C GLN A 112 -14.32 -0.94 -17.71
N ASP A 113 -14.10 -0.95 -19.03
CA ASP A 113 -14.87 -1.79 -19.96
C ASP A 113 -14.64 -3.28 -19.67
N LEU A 114 -13.39 -3.67 -19.40
CA LEU A 114 -13.06 -5.04 -19.00
C LEU A 114 -13.75 -5.41 -17.67
N MET A 115 -13.74 -4.50 -16.70
CA MET A 115 -14.39 -4.70 -15.42
C MET A 115 -15.90 -4.91 -15.59
N ASN A 116 -16.57 -4.11 -16.44
CA ASN A 116 -17.99 -4.26 -16.71
C ASN A 116 -18.31 -5.65 -17.30
N LYS A 117 -17.50 -6.14 -18.24
CA LYS A 117 -17.65 -7.50 -18.78
C LYS A 117 -17.51 -8.58 -17.71
N ILE A 118 -16.50 -8.47 -16.85
CA ILE A 118 -16.28 -9.43 -15.75
C ILE A 118 -17.43 -9.40 -14.74
N LYS A 119 -17.95 -8.20 -14.43
CA LYS A 119 -19.11 -8.02 -13.56
C LYS A 119 -20.35 -8.71 -14.09
N GLU A 120 -20.63 -8.52 -15.38
CA GLU A 120 -21.76 -9.16 -16.07
C GLU A 120 -21.61 -10.68 -16.15
N GLU A 121 -20.43 -11.20 -16.52
CA GLU A 121 -20.23 -12.64 -16.71
C GLU A 121 -20.20 -13.44 -15.39
N PHE A 122 -19.64 -12.86 -14.33
CA PHE A 122 -19.44 -13.56 -13.05
C PHE A 122 -20.34 -13.05 -11.92
N GLU A 123 -21.35 -12.24 -12.24
CA GLU A 123 -22.28 -11.61 -11.28
C GLU A 123 -21.56 -10.87 -10.14
N LEU A 124 -20.41 -10.29 -10.48
CA LEU A 124 -19.60 -9.49 -9.58
C LEU A 124 -20.07 -8.04 -9.64
N LYS A 125 -20.06 -7.34 -8.50
CA LYS A 125 -20.47 -5.93 -8.44
C LYS A 125 -19.26 -4.99 -8.33
N TYR A 126 -18.40 -5.29 -7.37
CA TYR A 126 -17.29 -4.44 -6.96
C TYR A 126 -16.00 -5.23 -7.09
N ILE A 127 -15.18 -4.86 -8.06
CA ILE A 127 -13.92 -5.55 -8.35
C ILE A 127 -12.79 -4.56 -8.57
N LYS A 128 -11.57 -5.00 -8.30
CA LYS A 128 -10.34 -4.37 -8.81
C LYS A 128 -9.55 -5.40 -9.60
N LEU A 129 -8.81 -4.93 -10.60
CA LEU A 129 -7.99 -5.79 -11.45
C LEU A 129 -6.51 -5.57 -11.11
N ILE A 130 -5.79 -6.65 -10.82
CA ILE A 130 -4.36 -6.62 -10.48
C ILE A 130 -3.59 -7.43 -11.52
N LEU A 131 -2.52 -6.84 -12.06
CA LEU A 131 -1.60 -7.49 -12.99
C LEU A 131 -0.16 -7.31 -12.49
N SER A 132 0.54 -8.42 -12.23
CA SER A 132 1.96 -8.44 -11.82
C SER A 132 2.28 -7.45 -10.68
N GLY A 133 1.45 -7.48 -9.64
CA GLY A 133 1.59 -6.61 -8.46
C GLY A 133 1.17 -5.16 -8.67
N LYS A 134 0.54 -4.80 -9.80
CA LYS A 134 0.02 -3.45 -10.04
C LYS A 134 -1.49 -3.45 -10.22
N THR A 135 -2.16 -2.54 -9.53
CA THR A 135 -3.59 -2.27 -9.73
C THR A 135 -3.79 -1.53 -11.06
N LEU A 136 -4.66 -2.05 -11.92
CA LEU A 136 -5.00 -1.41 -13.19
C LEU A 136 -5.91 -0.21 -12.95
N SER A 137 -5.59 0.92 -13.58
CA SER A 137 -6.37 2.16 -13.56
C SER A 137 -7.60 2.03 -14.47
N PRO A 138 -8.83 2.29 -13.97
CA PRO A 138 -10.08 2.19 -14.73
C PRO A 138 -10.07 2.95 -16.06
N ASP A 139 -9.53 4.17 -16.05
CA ASP A 139 -9.58 5.11 -17.18
C ASP A 139 -8.53 4.84 -18.27
N LYS A 140 -7.54 3.98 -17.99
CA LYS A 140 -6.45 3.68 -18.92
C LYS A 140 -6.75 2.43 -19.73
N ARG A 141 -6.18 2.36 -20.93
CA ARG A 141 -6.29 1.17 -21.78
C ARG A 141 -5.54 -0.01 -21.19
N LEU A 142 -5.92 -1.22 -21.59
CA LEU A 142 -5.26 -2.44 -21.13
C LEU A 142 -3.81 -2.53 -21.65
N ASP A 143 -3.60 -2.24 -22.93
CA ASP A 143 -2.28 -2.29 -23.56
C ASP A 143 -1.27 -1.27 -22.98
N GLU A 144 -1.73 -0.06 -22.66
CA GLU A 144 -0.94 0.98 -21.97
C GLU A 144 -0.44 0.54 -20.60
N GLN A 145 -1.11 -0.43 -19.98
CA GLN A 145 -0.81 -0.95 -18.65
C GLN A 145 -0.12 -2.32 -18.69
N ASN A 146 0.50 -2.66 -19.83
CA ASN A 146 1.24 -3.90 -20.07
C ASN A 146 0.36 -5.17 -20.03
N VAL A 147 -0.96 -5.05 -20.20
CA VAL A 147 -1.81 -6.22 -20.43
C VAL A 147 -1.52 -6.73 -21.85
N LYS A 148 -1.10 -8.00 -21.92
CA LYS A 148 -0.77 -8.71 -23.16
C LYS A 148 -1.69 -9.91 -23.35
N ASN A 149 -1.70 -10.49 -24.56
CA ASN A 149 -2.38 -11.77 -24.78
C ASN A 149 -1.85 -12.86 -23.82
N ASN A 150 -2.77 -13.62 -23.21
CA ASN A 150 -2.54 -14.59 -22.14
C ASN A 150 -2.02 -14.00 -20.83
N SER A 151 -2.26 -12.72 -20.56
CA SER A 151 -1.98 -12.16 -19.24
C SER A 151 -2.86 -12.80 -18.19
N LYS A 152 -2.29 -12.98 -16.99
CA LYS A 152 -3.03 -13.43 -15.82
C LYS A 152 -3.46 -12.22 -15.01
N VAL A 153 -4.77 -11.99 -14.95
CA VAL A 153 -5.35 -10.86 -14.23
C VAL A 153 -6.05 -11.39 -13.00
N MET A 154 -5.64 -10.92 -11.83
CA MET A 154 -6.33 -11.21 -10.59
C MET A 154 -7.53 -10.29 -10.46
N VAL A 155 -8.70 -10.89 -10.22
CA VAL A 155 -9.94 -10.19 -9.94
C VAL A 155 -10.13 -10.20 -8.44
N LEU A 156 -9.96 -9.04 -7.83
CA LEU A 156 -10.13 -8.85 -6.40
C LEU A 156 -11.57 -8.44 -6.15
N LYS A 157 -12.31 -9.19 -5.32
CA LYS A 157 -13.63 -8.74 -4.86
C LYS A 157 -13.41 -7.67 -3.82
N VAL A 158 -14.12 -6.55 -3.97
CA VAL A 158 -14.26 -5.60 -2.88
C VAL A 158 -15.54 -5.96 -2.13
N THR A 159 -15.48 -5.94 -0.81
CA THR A 159 -16.45 -6.46 0.14
C THR A 159 -17.90 -6.17 -0.27
N GLU A 160 -18.72 -7.23 -0.34
CA GLU A 160 -20.16 -7.14 -0.63
C GLU A 160 -20.93 -6.97 0.70
N PRO A 161 -21.83 -5.99 0.83
CA PRO A 161 -22.48 -5.72 2.11
C PRO A 161 -23.59 -6.74 2.41
N GLU A 162 -23.63 -7.22 3.65
CA GLU A 162 -24.72 -8.05 4.15
C GLU A 162 -26.00 -7.22 4.36
N GLY A 163 -27.07 -7.57 3.64
CA GLY A 163 -28.44 -7.20 4.00
C GLY A 163 -29.13 -6.14 3.12
N LYS A 164 -30.43 -6.38 2.86
CA LYS A 164 -31.31 -5.65 1.93
C LYS A 164 -31.76 -4.24 2.37
N LYS A 165 -31.24 -3.67 3.47
CA LYS A 165 -31.61 -2.32 3.94
C LYS A 165 -30.71 -1.20 3.38
N ALA A 166 -29.62 -1.55 2.71
CA ALA A 166 -28.74 -0.60 2.04
C ALA A 166 -29.20 -0.42 0.59
N MET A 167 -30.03 0.59 0.33
CA MET A 167 -30.21 1.14 -1.03
C MET A 167 -30.13 2.67 -1.06
N VAL A 168 -30.30 3.32 0.10
CA VAL A 168 -30.10 4.76 0.30
C VAL A 168 -28.67 5.07 0.79
N ASP A 169 -28.11 4.24 1.68
CA ASP A 169 -26.68 4.27 2.05
C ASP A 169 -25.72 3.82 0.92
N VAL A 170 -26.27 3.41 -0.23
CA VAL A 170 -25.52 2.76 -1.33
C VAL A 170 -24.73 3.72 -2.19
N GLU A 171 -25.10 5.00 -2.22
CA GLU A 171 -24.24 6.02 -2.81
C GLU A 171 -23.10 6.43 -1.86
N GLU A 172 -23.31 6.34 -0.54
CA GLU A 172 -22.27 6.59 0.47
C GLU A 172 -21.24 5.45 0.56
N LYS A 173 -21.65 4.19 0.43
CA LYS A 173 -20.72 3.04 0.49
C LYS A 173 -20.08 2.62 -0.84
N LYS A 174 -20.63 3.06 -1.99
CA LYS A 174 -19.93 3.07 -3.30
C LYS A 174 -18.54 3.71 -3.21
N ARG A 175 -18.51 4.73 -2.35
CA ARG A 175 -17.44 5.65 -2.04
C ARG A 175 -16.46 4.91 -1.08
N SER A 176 -16.90 4.14 -0.10
CA SER A 176 -16.09 3.51 0.99
C SER A 176 -14.69 2.89 0.74
N ASN A 177 -14.35 2.11 -0.30
CA ASN A 177 -12.98 1.53 -0.43
C ASN A 177 -12.04 2.43 -1.26
N GLU A 178 -12.52 2.96 -2.38
CA GLU A 178 -11.80 4.01 -3.11
C GLU A 178 -11.68 5.27 -2.25
N GLU A 179 -12.72 5.61 -1.50
CA GLU A 179 -12.65 6.58 -0.42
C GLU A 179 -11.75 6.11 0.70
N SER A 180 -11.79 4.87 1.21
CA SER A 180 -10.89 4.51 2.31
C SER A 180 -9.44 4.73 1.90
N VAL A 181 -9.10 4.35 0.66
CA VAL A 181 -7.80 4.64 0.06
C VAL A 181 -7.57 6.15 -0.12
N GLN A 182 -8.51 6.91 -0.67
CA GLN A 182 -8.39 8.35 -0.89
C GLN A 182 -8.35 9.15 0.42
N ARG A 183 -9.08 8.73 1.44
CA ARG A 183 -9.13 9.28 2.79
C ARG A 183 -7.83 9.01 3.52
N THR A 184 -7.34 7.77 3.45
CA THR A 184 -6.01 7.39 3.96
C THR A 184 -4.94 8.24 3.26
N ARG A 185 -5.00 8.34 1.92
CA ARG A 185 -4.10 9.18 1.13
C ARG A 185 -4.16 10.63 1.57
N LYS A 186 -5.35 11.22 1.64
CA LYS A 186 -5.57 12.63 1.98
C LYS A 186 -5.13 12.92 3.41
N GLY A 187 -5.48 12.07 4.37
CA GLY A 187 -5.05 12.19 5.77
C GLY A 187 -3.54 12.17 5.93
N PHE A 188 -2.84 11.19 5.33
CA PHE A 188 -1.37 11.15 5.36
C PHE A 188 -0.72 12.25 4.50
N GLN A 189 -1.37 12.68 3.43
CA GLN A 189 -0.91 13.82 2.63
C GLN A 189 -0.93 15.11 3.46
N ILE A 190 -2.04 15.38 4.16
CA ILE A 190 -2.16 16.52 5.08
C ILE A 190 -1.07 16.44 6.15
N LEU A 191 -0.86 15.27 6.78
CA LEU A 191 0.20 15.07 7.76
C LEU A 191 1.61 15.28 7.19
N SER A 192 1.84 14.95 5.92
CA SER A 192 3.13 15.11 5.25
C SER A 192 3.46 16.55 4.87
N GLU A 193 2.42 17.38 4.64
CA GLU A 193 2.55 18.78 4.24
C GLU A 193 2.69 19.70 5.45
N ARG A 194 2.30 19.24 6.64
CA ARG A 194 2.54 19.93 7.90
C ARG A 194 4.04 19.89 8.20
N ASP A 195 4.66 21.06 8.15
CA ASP A 195 6.06 21.29 8.52
C ASP A 195 6.30 21.19 10.03
N GLY A 196 5.23 20.98 10.80
CA GLY A 196 5.26 20.94 12.24
C GLY A 196 5.43 22.31 12.86
N SER A 197 5.28 23.43 12.14
CA SER A 197 5.37 24.81 12.66
C SER A 197 4.37 25.07 13.81
N GLU A 198 3.16 24.54 13.67
CA GLU A 198 2.02 24.75 14.58
C GLU A 198 2.02 23.84 15.83
N ASP A 199 1.02 24.01 16.70
CA ASP A 199 0.90 23.23 17.92
C ASP A 199 0.44 21.79 17.62
N PRO A 200 1.21 20.74 17.97
CA PRO A 200 0.88 19.35 17.63
C PRO A 200 -0.44 18.81 18.23
N GLU A 201 -0.98 19.40 19.31
CA GLU A 201 -2.28 18.98 19.85
C GLU A 201 -3.45 19.42 18.98
N THR A 202 -3.36 20.60 18.37
CA THR A 202 -4.41 21.12 17.48
C THR A 202 -4.14 20.74 16.03
N THR A 203 -2.85 20.67 15.65
CA THR A 203 -2.38 20.39 14.30
C THR A 203 -1.30 19.31 14.33
N PRO A 204 -1.67 18.01 14.48
CA PRO A 204 -0.71 16.90 14.48
C PRO A 204 0.15 16.87 13.21
N PHE A 205 1.43 16.51 13.33
CA PHE A 205 2.34 16.36 12.19
C PHE A 205 3.17 15.09 12.33
N LEU A 206 3.82 14.66 11.25
CA LEU A 206 4.72 13.50 11.26
C LEU A 206 6.18 13.91 11.07
N GLU A 207 7.02 13.40 11.96
CA GLU A 207 8.47 13.51 11.90
C GLU A 207 9.07 12.12 11.71
N ILE A 208 10.01 12.00 10.79
CA ILE A 208 10.75 10.75 10.58
C ILE A 208 12.00 10.82 11.43
N ALA A 209 12.13 9.86 12.35
CA ALA A 209 13.23 9.77 13.29
C ALA A 209 13.93 8.40 13.21
N ASP A 210 15.15 8.34 13.73
CA ASP A 210 15.84 7.07 13.97
C ASP A 210 15.25 6.33 15.19
N GLN A 211 15.75 5.12 15.46
CA GLN A 211 15.36 4.29 16.61
C GLN A 211 15.62 4.92 17.99
N LYS A 212 16.29 6.08 18.07
CA LYS A 212 16.53 6.83 19.32
C LYS A 212 15.65 8.08 19.41
N GLY A 213 14.77 8.30 18.43
CA GLY A 213 13.92 9.48 18.33
C GLY A 213 14.63 10.72 17.80
N ASN A 214 15.79 10.58 17.14
CA ASN A 214 16.46 11.73 16.53
C ASN A 214 15.91 11.97 15.11
N PRO A 215 15.50 13.20 14.76
CA PRO A 215 15.00 13.52 13.43
C PRO A 215 16.02 13.24 12.33
N ILE A 216 15.57 12.64 11.23
CA ILE A 216 16.38 12.36 10.04
C ILE A 216 16.09 13.41 8.98
N GLN A 217 17.15 14.01 8.44
CA GLN A 217 17.03 14.98 7.35
C GLN A 217 16.81 14.25 6.03
N ILE A 218 15.62 14.41 5.45
CA ILE A 218 15.19 13.77 4.20
C ILE A 218 14.63 14.88 3.28
N PRO A 219 14.95 14.89 1.98
CA PRO A 219 14.36 15.83 1.03
C PRO A 219 12.82 15.83 1.09
N ALA A 220 12.17 16.99 1.00
CA ALA A 220 10.72 17.12 1.21
C ALA A 220 9.87 16.17 0.34
N ARG A 221 10.23 16.01 -0.94
CA ARG A 221 9.54 15.09 -1.85
C ARG A 221 9.65 13.62 -1.39
N GLU A 222 10.83 13.21 -0.95
CA GLU A 222 11.09 11.86 -0.46
C GLU A 222 10.44 11.64 0.92
N LYS A 223 10.46 12.67 1.80
CA LYS A 223 9.74 12.67 3.08
C LYS A 223 8.24 12.41 2.88
N LYS A 224 7.62 13.12 1.93
CA LYS A 224 6.19 12.95 1.58
C LYS A 224 5.90 11.54 1.07
N ALA A 225 6.71 11.03 0.15
CA ALA A 225 6.56 9.67 -0.37
C ALA A 225 6.70 8.63 0.75
N LEU A 226 7.69 8.78 1.65
CA LEU A 226 7.92 7.86 2.75
C LEU A 226 6.77 7.87 3.76
N ILE A 227 6.26 9.04 4.15
CA ILE A 227 5.10 9.15 5.05
C ILE A 227 3.87 8.45 4.46
N LEU A 228 3.58 8.69 3.18
CA LEU A 228 2.48 8.02 2.51
C LEU A 228 2.69 6.50 2.45
N ALA A 229 3.91 6.06 2.10
CA ALA A 229 4.25 4.65 2.00
C ALA A 229 4.06 3.92 3.34
N MET A 230 4.61 4.48 4.42
CA MET A 230 4.44 3.95 5.77
C MET A 230 2.98 3.96 6.19
N GLY A 231 2.27 5.06 5.98
CA GLY A 231 0.86 5.17 6.34
C GLY A 231 -0.04 4.13 5.66
N PHE A 232 0.15 3.91 4.35
CA PHE A 232 -0.55 2.85 3.63
C PHE A 232 -0.15 1.45 4.12
N HIS A 233 1.13 1.23 4.42
CA HIS A 233 1.61 -0.05 4.97
C HIS A 233 0.95 -0.36 6.30
N GLU A 234 0.88 0.60 7.23
CA GLU A 234 0.21 0.43 8.52
C GLU A 234 -1.28 0.15 8.39
N LYS A 235 -1.97 0.91 7.54
CA LYS A 235 -3.38 0.67 7.23
C LYS A 235 -3.58 -0.75 6.68
N GLY A 236 -2.71 -1.18 5.77
CA GLY A 236 -2.70 -2.54 5.23
C GLY A 236 -2.52 -3.60 6.32
N ARG A 237 -1.58 -3.41 7.26
CA ARG A 237 -1.36 -4.33 8.38
C ARG A 237 -2.53 -4.38 9.35
N ALA A 238 -3.18 -3.25 9.63
CA ALA A 238 -4.38 -3.22 10.46
C ALA A 238 -5.53 -4.04 9.84
N LEU A 239 -5.68 -3.99 8.52
CA LEU A 239 -6.65 -4.82 7.78
C LEU A 239 -6.24 -6.30 7.76
N MET A 240 -4.94 -6.62 7.62
CA MET A 240 -4.44 -7.99 7.76
C MET A 240 -4.74 -8.58 9.14
N LYS A 241 -4.58 -7.81 10.23
CA LYS A 241 -4.95 -8.25 11.59
C LYS A 241 -6.44 -8.60 11.72
N LYS A 242 -7.30 -8.00 10.89
CA LYS A 242 -8.74 -8.33 10.78
C LYS A 242 -9.05 -9.44 9.77
N LYS A 243 -8.02 -10.00 9.11
CA LYS A 243 -8.13 -10.97 8.00
C LYS A 243 -8.87 -10.42 6.77
N GLU A 244 -8.93 -9.10 6.61
CA GLU A 244 -9.50 -8.39 5.46
C GLU A 244 -8.45 -8.27 4.35
N TYR A 245 -8.01 -9.42 3.82
CA TYR A 245 -6.86 -9.52 2.93
C TYR A 245 -7.03 -8.81 1.59
N ASP A 246 -8.25 -8.76 1.05
CA ASP A 246 -8.53 -8.04 -0.20
C ASP A 246 -8.28 -6.53 -0.04
N GLU A 247 -8.83 -5.94 1.01
CA GLU A 247 -8.65 -4.50 1.29
C GLU A 247 -7.22 -4.19 1.74
N ALA A 248 -6.60 -5.07 2.52
CA ALA A 248 -5.20 -4.95 2.90
C ALA A 248 -4.30 -4.85 1.67
N LEU A 249 -4.45 -5.77 0.71
CA LEU A 249 -3.63 -5.81 -0.49
C LEU A 249 -3.73 -4.51 -1.30
N CYS A 250 -4.92 -3.88 -1.36
CA CYS A 250 -5.09 -2.58 -2.03
C CYS A 250 -4.18 -1.50 -1.43
N HIS A 251 -4.10 -1.43 -0.10
CA HIS A 251 -3.28 -0.44 0.60
C HIS A 251 -1.79 -0.79 0.48
N LEU A 252 -1.41 -2.07 0.60
CA LEU A 252 -0.02 -2.50 0.50
C LEU A 252 0.57 -2.24 -0.90
N LEU A 253 -0.21 -2.43 -1.98
CA LEU A 253 0.27 -2.11 -3.33
C LEU A 253 0.48 -0.61 -3.56
N LEU A 254 -0.31 0.24 -2.90
CA LEU A 254 -0.08 1.69 -2.93
C LEU A 254 1.15 2.08 -2.11
N ALA A 255 1.37 1.42 -0.97
CA ALA A 255 2.61 1.57 -0.20
C ALA A 255 3.82 1.22 -1.08
N ASP A 256 3.76 0.14 -1.86
CA ASP A 256 4.83 -0.31 -2.76
C ASP A 256 5.14 0.75 -3.84
N GLU A 257 4.09 1.35 -4.43
CA GLU A 257 4.23 2.46 -5.37
C GLU A 257 4.90 3.69 -4.72
N GLN A 258 4.52 4.06 -3.51
CA GLN A 258 5.11 5.22 -2.82
C GLN A 258 6.57 4.95 -2.39
N PHE A 259 6.88 3.75 -1.88
CA PHE A 259 8.26 3.36 -1.59
C PHE A 259 9.14 3.39 -2.83
N SER A 260 8.62 3.01 -4.00
CA SER A 260 9.38 3.06 -5.25
C SER A 260 9.81 4.47 -5.67
N GLN A 261 9.21 5.52 -5.10
CA GLN A 261 9.58 6.92 -5.30
C GLN A 261 10.68 7.40 -4.34
N CYS A 262 11.03 6.60 -3.33
CA CYS A 262 12.10 6.90 -2.39
C CYS A 262 13.48 6.57 -2.97
N GLY A 263 14.52 7.25 -2.49
CA GLY A 263 15.89 7.04 -2.92
C GLY A 263 16.42 5.67 -2.53
N SER A 264 17.27 5.10 -3.38
CA SER A 264 17.84 3.76 -3.18
C SER A 264 18.67 3.65 -1.89
N MET A 265 19.30 4.72 -1.43
CA MET A 265 20.04 4.74 -0.16
C MET A 265 19.12 4.47 1.04
N LEU A 266 17.98 5.14 1.11
CA LEU A 266 17.01 4.96 2.19
C LEU A 266 16.42 3.55 2.16
N LEU A 267 15.90 3.13 1.00
CA LEU A 267 15.33 1.79 0.79
C LEU A 267 16.31 0.66 1.07
N ASN A 268 17.62 0.93 0.94
CA ASN A 268 18.64 -0.06 1.20
C ASN A 268 19.14 -0.11 2.64
N THR A 269 18.81 0.89 3.45
CA THR A 269 19.34 1.00 4.82
C THR A 269 18.36 0.47 5.86
N VAL A 270 17.06 0.58 5.59
CA VAL A 270 15.98 0.15 6.48
C VAL A 270 15.25 -1.06 5.93
N ASP A 271 14.61 -1.82 6.83
CA ASP A 271 13.88 -3.05 6.52
C ASP A 271 12.41 -2.81 6.11
N ASN A 272 11.86 -1.59 6.29
CA ASN A 272 10.43 -1.30 6.08
C ASN A 272 9.93 -1.77 4.71
N TYR A 273 10.70 -1.50 3.65
CA TYR A 273 10.33 -1.92 2.29
C TYR A 273 10.32 -3.45 2.14
N ALA A 274 11.25 -4.14 2.78
CA ALA A 274 11.32 -5.61 2.76
C ALA A 274 10.18 -6.25 3.55
N VAL A 275 9.79 -5.66 4.68
CA VAL A 275 8.60 -6.07 5.45
C VAL A 275 7.34 -5.89 4.60
N LEU A 276 7.22 -4.78 3.87
CA LEU A 276 6.11 -4.58 2.93
C LEU A 276 6.06 -5.67 1.86
N GLN A 277 7.20 -6.00 1.24
CA GLN A 277 7.25 -7.09 0.24
C GLN A 277 6.77 -8.42 0.82
N LEU A 278 7.13 -8.70 2.07
CA LEU A 278 6.71 -9.90 2.79
C LEU A 278 5.19 -9.91 3.03
N ASP A 279 4.63 -8.79 3.48
CA ASP A 279 3.19 -8.65 3.76
C ASP A 279 2.33 -8.75 2.49
N ILE A 280 2.81 -8.21 1.36
CA ILE A 280 2.17 -8.35 0.05
C ILE A 280 2.08 -9.83 -0.34
N VAL A 281 3.18 -10.57 -0.22
CA VAL A 281 3.20 -12.00 -0.57
C VAL A 281 2.35 -12.82 0.42
N TRP A 282 2.26 -12.40 1.68
CA TRP A 282 1.33 -13.00 2.64
C TRP A 282 -0.13 -12.82 2.21
N CYS A 283 -0.51 -11.63 1.75
CA CYS A 283 -1.85 -11.39 1.19
C CYS A 283 -2.11 -12.26 -0.05
N TYR A 284 -1.11 -12.43 -0.94
CA TYR A 284 -1.24 -13.35 -2.07
C TYR A 284 -1.46 -14.79 -1.66
N ARG A 285 -0.83 -15.23 -0.57
CA ARG A 285 -1.07 -16.54 0.02
C ARG A 285 -2.51 -16.65 0.52
N ALA A 286 -2.96 -15.68 1.31
CA ALA A 286 -4.29 -15.71 1.91
C ALA A 286 -5.42 -15.70 0.86
N LEU A 287 -5.20 -15.01 -0.27
CA LEU A 287 -6.13 -14.92 -1.39
C LEU A 287 -6.00 -16.07 -2.41
N GLU A 288 -5.19 -17.09 -2.10
CA GLU A 288 -4.84 -18.21 -2.99
C GLU A 288 -4.42 -17.73 -4.40
N ALA A 289 -3.65 -16.65 -4.44
CA ALA A 289 -3.29 -15.92 -5.65
C ALA A 289 -1.80 -15.99 -6.02
N LEU A 290 -1.02 -16.81 -5.30
CA LEU A 290 0.42 -17.00 -5.55
C LEU A 290 0.75 -17.36 -7.00
N SER A 291 -0.16 -18.06 -7.71
CA SER A 291 0.01 -18.46 -9.11
C SER A 291 -0.14 -17.33 -10.15
N CYS A 292 -0.64 -16.15 -9.75
CA CYS A 292 -0.75 -14.98 -10.65
C CYS A 292 0.56 -14.20 -10.75
N LEU A 293 1.45 -14.34 -9.78
CA LEU A 293 2.42 -13.30 -9.47
C LEU A 293 3.83 -13.86 -9.56
N LYS A 294 4.35 -13.84 -10.78
CA LYS A 294 5.77 -14.13 -11.04
C LYS A 294 6.70 -13.24 -10.20
N ASP A 295 6.20 -12.09 -9.76
CA ASP A 295 6.88 -11.18 -8.85
C ASP A 295 6.92 -11.69 -7.40
N ALA A 296 6.08 -12.63 -6.95
CA ALA A 296 6.15 -13.14 -5.57
C ALA A 296 7.54 -13.68 -5.21
N LYS A 297 8.17 -14.40 -6.15
CA LYS A 297 9.55 -14.89 -6.00
C LYS A 297 10.56 -13.74 -5.88
N GLU A 298 10.44 -12.75 -6.75
CA GLU A 298 11.31 -11.57 -6.78
C GLU A 298 11.15 -10.73 -5.50
N ARG A 299 9.91 -10.56 -5.01
CA ARG A 299 9.57 -9.87 -3.76
C ARG A 299 10.17 -10.59 -2.55
N LEU A 300 10.02 -11.91 -2.45
CA LEU A 300 10.64 -12.69 -1.36
C LEU A 300 12.17 -12.66 -1.42
N GLN A 301 12.76 -12.70 -2.62
CA GLN A 301 14.21 -12.58 -2.78
C GLN A 301 14.70 -11.18 -2.39
N HIS A 302 13.96 -10.14 -2.75
CA HIS A 302 14.27 -8.77 -2.33
C HIS A 302 14.20 -8.62 -0.81
N ALA A 303 13.16 -9.19 -0.18
CA ALA A 303 13.01 -9.20 1.27
C ALA A 303 14.16 -9.94 1.96
N GLU A 304 14.52 -11.14 1.49
CA GLU A 304 15.64 -11.94 2.03
C GLU A 304 16.97 -11.17 1.95
N ASN A 305 17.30 -10.62 0.77
CA ASN A 305 18.52 -9.84 0.58
C ASN A 305 18.57 -8.61 1.50
N CYS A 306 17.44 -7.93 1.67
CA CYS A 306 17.36 -6.76 2.52
C CYS A 306 17.51 -7.14 4.01
N PHE A 307 16.81 -8.17 4.47
CA PHE A 307 16.94 -8.65 5.86
C PHE A 307 18.36 -9.10 6.18
N LEU A 308 19.02 -9.85 5.29
CA LEU A 308 20.42 -10.27 5.49
C LEU A 308 21.36 -9.06 5.58
N ARG A 309 21.11 -7.99 4.82
CA ARG A 309 21.91 -6.76 4.88
C ARG A 309 21.60 -5.91 6.12
N CYS A 310 20.32 -5.79 6.50
CA CYS A 310 19.87 -4.98 7.62
C CYS A 310 20.24 -5.62 8.97
N TYR A 311 20.09 -6.94 9.09
CA TYR A 311 20.29 -7.67 10.34
C TYR A 311 21.65 -8.41 10.40
N GLY A 312 22.29 -8.67 9.25
CA GLY A 312 23.49 -9.49 9.13
C GLY A 312 23.17 -10.96 8.84
N GLU A 313 24.11 -11.70 8.24
CA GLU A 313 23.90 -13.10 7.83
C GLU A 313 23.50 -14.01 9.02
N ASP A 314 24.16 -13.85 10.17
CA ASP A 314 23.78 -14.51 11.43
C ASP A 314 23.11 -13.53 12.42
N GLN A 315 22.42 -12.51 11.91
CA GLN A 315 21.75 -11.49 12.72
C GLN A 315 22.69 -10.71 13.67
N GLN A 316 23.99 -10.75 13.40
CA GLN A 316 25.03 -10.17 14.26
C GLN A 316 24.88 -8.64 14.38
N ARG A 317 24.47 -7.98 13.30
CA ARG A 317 24.25 -6.52 13.30
C ARG A 317 23.03 -6.18 14.17
N LEU A 318 21.96 -6.96 14.09
CA LEU A 318 20.79 -6.80 14.95
C LEU A 318 21.15 -6.98 16.43
N GLN A 319 21.89 -8.05 16.76
CA GLN A 319 22.40 -8.29 18.11
C GLN A 319 23.28 -7.12 18.62
N ASN A 320 24.11 -6.54 17.75
CA ASN A 320 24.96 -5.39 18.12
C ASN A 320 24.17 -4.09 18.33
N ILE A 321 23.07 -3.90 17.60
CA ILE A 321 22.27 -2.67 17.66
C ILE A 321 21.24 -2.72 18.78
N LYS A 322 20.48 -3.82 18.89
CA LYS A 322 19.36 -3.97 19.84
C LYS A 322 19.72 -4.78 21.08
N GLY A 323 20.81 -5.54 21.06
CA GLY A 323 21.19 -6.44 22.16
C GLY A 323 20.36 -7.73 22.23
N ASN A 324 19.42 -7.92 21.32
CA ASN A 324 18.62 -9.13 21.14
C ASN A 324 18.32 -9.34 19.64
N THR A 325 17.88 -10.55 19.28
CA THR A 325 17.50 -10.90 17.90
C THR A 325 16.09 -11.48 17.77
N GLY A 326 15.45 -11.82 18.90
CA GLY A 326 14.26 -12.68 18.89
C GLY A 326 13.00 -12.05 18.32
N GLY A 327 12.92 -10.71 18.23
CA GLY A 327 11.75 -10.04 17.65
C GLY A 327 11.67 -10.24 16.14
N GLU A 328 12.77 -9.95 15.44
CA GLU A 328 12.87 -9.94 13.99
C GLU A 328 12.93 -11.36 13.38
N GLU A 329 13.27 -12.38 14.18
CA GLU A 329 13.21 -13.79 13.79
C GLU A 329 11.81 -14.21 13.30
N VAL A 330 10.75 -13.54 13.75
CA VAL A 330 9.38 -13.71 13.24
C VAL A 330 9.29 -13.41 11.74
N LEU A 331 10.00 -12.38 11.25
CA LEU A 331 10.02 -12.01 9.84
C LEU A 331 10.70 -13.10 9.00
N PHE A 332 11.78 -13.69 9.51
CA PHE A 332 12.47 -14.81 8.86
C PHE A 332 11.61 -16.07 8.85
N LEU A 333 10.89 -16.35 9.94
CA LEU A 333 9.94 -17.46 9.99
C LEU A 333 8.90 -17.32 8.87
N ARG A 334 8.26 -16.15 8.76
CA ARG A 334 7.26 -15.88 7.71
C ARG A 334 7.88 -15.92 6.30
N LEU A 335 9.08 -15.36 6.12
CA LEU A 335 9.83 -15.41 4.86
C LEU A 335 10.10 -16.86 4.42
N TYR A 336 10.70 -17.68 5.27
CA TYR A 336 11.04 -19.06 4.94
C TYR A 336 9.80 -19.92 4.73
N LEU A 337 8.70 -19.63 5.44
CA LEU A 337 7.42 -20.32 5.25
C LEU A 337 6.83 -20.01 3.87
N LEU A 338 6.83 -18.75 3.45
CA LEU A 338 6.39 -18.36 2.11
C LEU A 338 7.31 -18.90 1.01
N GLN A 339 8.63 -18.92 1.25
CA GLN A 339 9.59 -19.53 0.32
C GLN A 339 9.41 -21.05 0.20
N SER A 340 9.13 -21.73 1.31
CA SER A 340 8.79 -23.16 1.34
C SER A 340 7.55 -23.44 0.48
N LEU A 341 6.48 -22.66 0.71
CA LEU A 341 5.25 -22.76 -0.07
C LEU A 341 5.50 -22.51 -1.56
N LEU A 342 6.24 -21.46 -1.92
CA LEU A 342 6.55 -21.15 -3.32
C LEU A 342 7.38 -22.26 -3.97
N ALA A 343 8.41 -22.78 -3.30
CA ALA A 343 9.21 -23.90 -3.79
C ALA A 343 8.35 -25.15 -4.00
N TYR A 344 7.41 -25.43 -3.10
CA TYR A 344 6.46 -26.52 -3.26
C TYR A 344 5.57 -26.31 -4.49
N LEU A 345 4.99 -25.12 -4.67
CA LEU A 345 4.18 -24.81 -5.86
C LEU A 345 4.98 -24.88 -7.17
N GLU A 346 6.28 -24.60 -7.15
CA GLU A 346 7.20 -24.77 -8.29
C GLU A 346 7.61 -26.24 -8.54
N GLY A 347 7.19 -27.18 -7.69
CA GLY A 347 7.55 -28.60 -7.79
C GLY A 347 8.93 -28.94 -7.21
N ASN A 348 9.57 -28.03 -6.48
CA ASN A 348 10.88 -28.22 -5.85
C ASN A 348 10.74 -28.63 -4.37
N GLU A 349 10.48 -29.92 -4.16
CA GLU A 349 10.24 -30.52 -2.83
C GLU A 349 11.46 -30.42 -1.91
N ASN A 350 12.65 -30.62 -2.45
CA ASN A 350 13.89 -30.56 -1.66
C ASN A 350 14.10 -29.18 -1.06
N GLN A 351 13.89 -28.12 -1.86
CA GLN A 351 13.98 -26.75 -1.37
C GLN A 351 12.83 -26.42 -0.42
N ALA A 352 11.61 -26.87 -0.71
CA ALA A 352 10.46 -26.69 0.17
C ALA A 352 10.71 -27.32 1.55
N ALA A 353 11.13 -28.58 1.60
CA ALA A 353 11.44 -29.30 2.83
C ALA A 353 12.61 -28.64 3.60
N LYS A 354 13.66 -28.21 2.90
CA LYS A 354 14.78 -27.49 3.53
C LYS A 354 14.32 -26.20 4.20
N LYS A 355 13.51 -25.39 3.51
CA LYS A 355 12.97 -24.14 4.05
C LYS A 355 11.98 -24.40 5.18
N LEU A 356 11.12 -25.41 5.06
CA LEU A 356 10.18 -25.80 6.12
C LEU A 356 10.91 -26.22 7.40
N LYS A 357 12.03 -26.96 7.28
CA LYS A 357 12.84 -27.32 8.45
C LYS A 357 13.37 -26.08 9.19
N GLN A 358 13.83 -25.06 8.47
CA GLN A 358 14.24 -23.78 9.08
C GLN A 358 13.06 -23.09 9.78
N VAL A 359 11.86 -23.15 9.18
CA VAL A 359 10.64 -22.62 9.79
C VAL A 359 10.30 -23.35 11.09
N GLU A 360 10.40 -24.68 11.13
CA GLU A 360 10.13 -25.47 12.33
C GLU A 360 11.10 -25.15 13.47
N GLU A 361 12.39 -25.02 13.15
CA GLU A 361 13.43 -24.63 14.09
C GLU A 361 13.13 -23.24 14.70
N LEU A 362 12.80 -22.25 13.87
CA LEU A 362 12.40 -20.91 14.33
C LEU A 362 11.08 -20.92 15.10
N TYR A 363 10.07 -21.66 14.61
CA TYR A 363 8.76 -21.74 15.24
C TYR A 363 8.85 -22.32 16.65
N SER A 364 9.70 -23.33 16.86
CA SER A 364 9.92 -23.91 18.19
C SER A 364 10.53 -22.93 19.20
N GLN A 365 11.28 -21.92 18.72
CA GLN A 365 11.91 -20.89 19.56
C GLN A 365 10.99 -19.70 19.81
N LEU A 366 10.14 -19.36 18.83
CA LEU A 366 9.26 -18.19 18.84
C LEU A 366 7.87 -18.47 19.41
N CYS A 367 7.45 -19.74 19.43
CA CYS A 367 6.20 -20.16 20.05
C CYS A 367 6.29 -19.94 21.57
N LEU A 368 5.30 -19.23 22.10
CA LEU A 368 5.32 -18.77 23.47
C LEU A 368 4.63 -19.76 24.39
N ASP A 369 5.24 -19.97 25.56
CA ASP A 369 4.66 -20.75 26.64
C ASP A 369 3.49 -19.98 27.30
N PRO A 370 2.25 -20.51 27.27
CA PRO A 370 1.08 -19.86 27.86
C PRO A 370 1.22 -19.57 29.35
N GLU A 371 1.96 -20.41 30.09
CA GLU A 371 2.18 -20.20 31.53
C GLU A 371 3.07 -18.99 31.77
N LYS A 372 4.16 -18.85 30.98
CA LYS A 372 5.06 -17.70 31.05
C LYS A 372 4.38 -16.40 30.62
N MET A 373 3.51 -16.48 29.62
CA MET A 373 2.64 -15.36 29.23
C MET A 373 1.77 -14.92 30.41
N THR A 374 1.09 -15.87 31.04
CA THR A 374 0.20 -15.61 32.19
C THR A 374 0.96 -14.98 33.37
N GLN A 375 2.20 -15.40 33.61
CA GLN A 375 3.07 -14.79 34.63
C GLN A 375 3.33 -13.30 34.34
N LEU A 376 3.72 -12.93 33.12
CA LEU A 376 3.95 -11.52 32.76
C LEU A 376 2.68 -10.68 32.81
N LEU A 377 1.55 -11.23 32.37
CA LEU A 377 0.24 -10.57 32.48
C LEU A 377 -0.13 -10.33 33.96
N SER A 378 0.15 -11.28 34.85
CA SER A 378 -0.12 -11.13 36.29
C SER A 378 0.73 -10.05 36.97
N ILE A 379 1.91 -9.75 36.41
CA ILE A 379 2.77 -8.64 36.84
C ILE A 379 2.18 -7.28 36.40
N GLY A 380 1.30 -7.27 35.41
CA GLY A 380 0.60 -6.08 34.91
C GLY A 380 1.07 -5.59 33.53
N PHE A 381 1.88 -6.39 32.82
CA PHE A 381 2.26 -6.07 31.44
C PHE A 381 1.11 -6.36 30.47
N THR A 382 1.11 -5.66 29.33
CA THR A 382 0.15 -5.95 28.26
C THR A 382 0.51 -7.26 27.56
N GLU A 383 -0.45 -7.87 26.87
CA GLU A 383 -0.20 -9.10 26.10
C GLU A 383 0.87 -8.89 25.02
N GLN A 384 0.86 -7.73 24.38
CA GLN A 384 1.88 -7.32 23.42
C GLN A 384 3.27 -7.20 24.04
N ASP A 385 3.40 -6.49 25.16
CA ASP A 385 4.68 -6.35 25.87
C ASP A 385 5.23 -7.72 26.28
N ALA A 386 4.34 -8.59 26.76
CA ALA A 386 4.70 -9.95 27.14
C ALA A 386 5.14 -10.80 25.95
N ARG A 387 4.45 -10.73 24.80
CA ARG A 387 4.87 -11.43 23.57
C ARG A 387 6.24 -10.97 23.09
N LEU A 388 6.42 -9.67 22.92
CA LEU A 388 7.66 -9.08 22.43
C LEU A 388 8.82 -9.32 23.41
N GLY A 389 8.58 -9.11 24.71
CA GLY A 389 9.57 -9.32 25.75
C GLY A 389 10.04 -10.76 25.87
N LEU A 390 9.11 -11.73 25.82
CA LEU A 390 9.48 -13.16 25.84
C LEU A 390 10.26 -13.56 24.60
N ARG A 391 9.89 -13.08 23.40
CA ARG A 391 10.66 -13.36 22.17
C ARG A 391 12.06 -12.79 22.24
N ALA A 392 12.19 -11.51 22.60
CA ALA A 392 13.48 -10.84 22.77
C ALA A 392 14.39 -11.57 23.79
N CYS A 393 13.81 -12.17 24.82
CA CYS A 393 14.53 -12.85 25.90
C CYS A 393 14.51 -14.39 25.81
N ARG A 394 14.18 -14.97 24.65
CA ARG A 394 14.15 -16.42 24.40
C ARG A 394 13.35 -17.22 25.45
N GLY A 395 12.22 -16.66 25.88
CA GLY A 395 11.30 -17.27 26.83
C GLY A 395 11.78 -17.26 28.29
N ASN A 396 12.80 -16.48 28.64
CA ASN A 396 13.18 -16.26 30.04
C ASN A 396 12.31 -15.14 30.65
N VAL A 397 11.49 -15.48 31.64
CA VAL A 397 10.54 -14.55 32.28
C VAL A 397 11.25 -13.42 33.01
N GLU A 398 12.30 -13.70 33.78
CA GLU A 398 13.01 -12.69 34.57
C GLU A 398 13.70 -11.66 33.67
N MET A 399 14.39 -12.14 32.63
CA MET A 399 14.99 -11.27 31.62
C MET A 399 13.93 -10.48 30.85
N ALA A 400 12.78 -11.09 30.54
CA ALA A 400 11.68 -10.41 29.88
C ALA A 400 11.11 -9.28 30.74
N VAL A 401 10.91 -9.49 32.05
CA VAL A 401 10.49 -8.43 32.98
C VAL A 401 11.48 -7.27 32.93
N MET A 402 12.78 -7.53 33.09
CA MET A 402 13.81 -6.47 33.04
C MET A 402 13.83 -5.73 31.70
N HIS A 403 13.68 -6.47 30.59
CA HIS A 403 13.67 -5.91 29.25
C HIS A 403 12.45 -5.02 29.02
N ILE A 404 11.25 -5.50 29.35
CA ILE A 404 9.99 -4.76 29.21
C ILE A 404 10.04 -3.49 30.07
N THR A 405 10.45 -3.58 31.34
CA THR A 405 10.56 -2.41 32.22
C THR A 405 11.52 -1.37 31.64
N ARG A 406 12.71 -1.79 31.17
CA ARG A 406 13.67 -0.87 30.55
C ARG A 406 13.09 -0.17 29.31
N ARG A 407 12.40 -0.91 28.44
CA ARG A 407 11.78 -0.36 27.23
C ARG A 407 10.68 0.65 27.57
N ILE A 408 9.85 0.37 28.57
CA ILE A 408 8.84 1.31 29.07
C ILE A 408 9.52 2.59 29.59
N GLU A 409 10.60 2.48 30.38
CA GLU A 409 11.35 3.65 30.86
C GLU A 409 11.99 4.47 29.74
N GLU A 410 12.57 3.81 28.73
CA GLU A 410 13.15 4.47 27.56
C GLU A 410 12.09 5.24 26.78
N ARG A 411 10.94 4.62 26.54
CA ARG A 411 9.79 5.28 25.90
C ARG A 411 9.31 6.48 26.71
N ASP A 412 9.13 6.32 28.02
CA ASP A 412 8.72 7.41 28.90
C ASP A 412 9.72 8.57 28.87
N LYS A 413 11.03 8.30 28.76
CA LYS A 413 12.06 9.32 28.60
C LYS A 413 11.92 10.06 27.25
N ILE A 414 11.66 9.34 26.16
CA ILE A 414 11.43 9.93 24.83
C ILE A 414 10.18 10.81 24.87
N THR A 415 9.04 10.28 25.34
CA THR A 415 7.79 11.04 25.45
C THR A 415 7.93 12.27 26.35
N ARG A 416 8.66 12.17 27.47
CA ARG A 416 8.95 13.34 28.33
C ARG A 416 9.82 14.38 27.62
N ARG A 417 10.82 13.95 26.86
CA ARG A 417 11.69 14.84 26.06
C ARG A 417 10.87 15.57 25.00
N GLU A 418 10.03 14.86 24.25
CA GLU A 418 9.14 15.44 23.24
C GLU A 418 8.18 16.47 23.86
N ARG A 419 7.56 16.13 25.00
CA ARG A 419 6.68 17.06 25.74
C ARG A 419 7.43 18.32 26.20
N ASN A 420 8.66 18.17 26.71
CA ASN A 420 9.48 19.30 27.13
C ASN A 420 9.89 20.18 25.95
N ASN A 421 10.34 19.58 24.84
CA ASN A 421 10.69 20.30 23.61
C ASN A 421 9.49 21.07 23.07
N ARG A 422 8.29 20.46 23.09
CA ARG A 422 7.04 21.12 22.71
C ARG A 422 6.73 22.32 23.62
N ARG A 423 6.88 22.17 24.94
CA ARG A 423 6.65 23.28 25.88
C ARG A 423 7.59 24.46 25.60
N GLN A 424 8.89 24.20 25.47
CA GLN A 424 9.90 25.23 25.17
C GLN A 424 9.59 25.97 23.86
N ARG A 425 9.16 25.22 22.84
CA ARG A 425 8.75 25.79 21.57
C ARG A 425 7.54 26.71 21.69
N LEU A 426 6.51 26.31 22.43
CA LEU A 426 5.33 27.13 22.65
C LEU A 426 5.67 28.40 23.44
N GLU A 427 6.54 28.30 24.44
CA GLU A 427 7.07 29.46 25.17
C GLU A 427 7.77 30.43 24.21
N ALA A 428 8.65 29.94 23.35
CA ALA A 428 9.34 30.75 22.33
C ALA A 428 8.36 31.43 21.34
N ILE A 429 7.33 30.69 20.88
CA ILE A 429 6.28 31.27 20.00
C ILE A 429 5.55 32.39 20.74
N ASN A 430 5.16 32.16 21.99
CA ASN A 430 4.44 33.16 22.79
C ASN A 430 5.30 34.41 23.02
N THR A 431 6.61 34.26 23.24
CA THR A 431 7.54 35.41 23.35
C THR A 431 7.49 36.29 22.10
N LEU A 432 7.54 35.70 20.89
CA LEU A 432 7.45 36.48 19.65
C LEU A 432 6.05 37.07 19.43
N VAL A 433 4.99 36.37 19.86
CA VAL A 433 3.61 36.91 19.81
C VAL A 433 3.43 38.10 20.74
N GLU A 434 4.00 38.05 21.95
CA GLU A 434 4.02 39.17 22.90
C GLU A 434 4.77 40.38 22.35
N LEU A 435 5.78 40.17 21.50
CA LEU A 435 6.47 41.23 20.75
C LEU A 435 5.66 41.79 19.57
N GLY A 436 4.45 41.27 19.32
CA GLY A 436 3.51 41.78 18.32
C GLY A 436 3.50 41.03 16.99
N TYR A 437 4.26 39.95 16.85
CA TYR A 437 4.24 39.14 15.63
C TYR A 437 3.04 38.19 15.58
N ASN A 438 2.55 37.92 14.37
CA ASN A 438 1.51 36.91 14.18
C ASN A 438 2.01 35.52 14.62
N LYS A 439 1.19 34.78 15.37
CA LYS A 439 1.51 33.43 15.89
C LYS A 439 2.05 32.47 14.82
N LYS A 440 1.49 32.50 13.61
CA LYS A 440 1.90 31.64 12.49
C LYS A 440 3.27 32.06 11.95
N ALA A 441 3.51 33.36 11.79
CA ALA A 441 4.81 33.88 11.37
C ALA A 441 5.90 33.57 12.41
N ALA A 442 5.61 33.77 13.70
CA ALA A 442 6.50 33.41 14.80
C ALA A 442 6.86 31.91 14.81
N ALA A 443 5.85 31.05 14.64
CA ALA A 443 6.02 29.61 14.54
C ALA A 443 6.91 29.20 13.36
N GLN A 444 6.70 29.80 12.18
CA GLN A 444 7.49 29.53 10.98
C GLN A 444 8.93 30.03 11.11
N ALA A 445 9.14 31.22 11.66
CA ALA A 445 10.46 31.78 11.90
C ALA A 445 11.27 30.92 12.89
N LEU A 446 10.64 30.47 13.98
CA LEU A 446 11.26 29.55 14.93
C LEU A 446 11.58 28.19 14.31
N HIS A 447 10.69 27.68 13.46
CA HIS A 447 10.96 26.43 12.74
C HIS A 447 12.16 26.57 11.79
N ALA A 448 12.23 27.65 11.01
CA ALA A 448 13.34 27.92 10.09
C ALA A 448 14.70 28.09 10.82
N THR A 449 14.67 28.60 12.04
CA THR A 449 15.86 28.89 12.86
C THR A 449 16.17 27.80 13.89
N LYS A 450 15.49 26.65 13.79
CA LYS A 450 15.67 25.48 14.68
C LYS A 450 15.44 25.80 16.17
N GLY A 451 14.48 26.68 16.45
CA GLY A 451 14.07 27.06 17.80
C GLY A 451 14.91 28.15 18.46
N ASP A 452 15.80 28.81 17.71
CA ASP A 452 16.60 29.94 18.21
C ASP A 452 15.78 31.23 18.14
N VAL A 453 15.37 31.75 19.31
CA VAL A 453 14.46 32.91 19.41
C VAL A 453 15.08 34.18 18.84
N ASP A 454 16.37 34.40 19.06
CA ASP A 454 17.06 35.61 18.60
C ASP A 454 17.17 35.60 17.08
N LYS A 455 17.56 34.45 16.50
CA LYS A 455 17.59 34.29 15.03
C LYS A 455 16.19 34.37 14.43
N ALA A 456 15.17 33.84 15.10
CA ALA A 456 13.79 33.92 14.63
C ALA A 456 13.30 35.37 14.62
N TYR A 457 13.68 36.16 15.63
CA TYR A 457 13.40 37.57 15.68
C TYR A 457 14.10 38.34 14.55
N GLU A 458 15.39 38.08 14.30
CA GLU A 458 16.13 38.64 13.15
C GLU A 458 15.46 38.28 11.81
N PHE A 459 15.07 37.02 11.64
CA PHE A 459 14.37 36.55 10.43
C PHE A 459 13.03 37.27 10.20
N LEU A 460 12.29 37.54 11.28
CA LEU A 460 11.03 38.28 11.22
C LEU A 460 11.24 39.77 10.93
N LEU A 461 12.31 40.36 11.47
CA LEU A 461 12.69 41.74 11.17
C LEU A 461 13.05 41.91 9.70
N ASP A 462 13.93 41.06 9.15
CA ASP A 462 14.34 41.09 7.74
C ASP A 462 13.15 40.92 6.79
N SER A 463 12.20 40.06 7.15
CA SER A 463 10.95 39.86 6.39
C SER A 463 10.03 41.09 6.44
N SER A 464 10.03 41.82 7.56
CA SER A 464 9.28 43.07 7.73
C SER A 464 9.95 44.25 7.03
N GLU A 465 11.28 44.31 6.98
CA GLU A 465 12.04 45.34 6.27
C GLU A 465 11.97 45.15 4.75
N ALA A 466 11.92 43.92 4.26
CA ALA A 466 11.62 43.63 2.85
C ALA A 466 10.21 44.09 2.42
N SER A 467 9.27 44.19 3.36
CA SER A 467 7.91 44.72 3.14
C SER A 467 7.83 46.24 3.32
N ASN A 468 8.79 46.87 4.03
CA ASN A 468 8.84 48.32 4.28
C ASN A 468 9.82 49.08 3.35
N SER A 469 10.71 48.39 2.64
CA SER A 469 11.44 48.99 1.51
C SER A 469 10.50 49.07 0.31
N GLY A 470 9.85 50.22 0.14
CA GLY A 470 8.81 50.51 -0.85
C GLY A 470 9.18 50.31 -2.32
N THR A 471 9.31 49.06 -2.74
CA THR A 471 9.02 48.63 -4.10
C THR A 471 7.98 47.50 -3.98
N PRO A 472 6.72 47.71 -4.41
CA PRO A 472 5.76 46.62 -4.44
C PRO A 472 6.36 45.53 -5.34
N GLN A 473 6.65 44.36 -4.78
CA GLN A 473 6.78 43.19 -5.64
C GLN A 473 5.40 43.00 -6.29
N PRO A 474 5.31 42.99 -7.62
CA PRO A 474 4.04 42.74 -8.27
C PRO A 474 3.60 41.33 -7.91
N ASP A 475 2.39 41.19 -7.35
CA ASP A 475 1.67 39.92 -7.33
C ASP A 475 1.69 39.39 -8.77
N THR A 476 2.54 38.40 -9.02
CA THR A 476 2.85 37.95 -10.38
C THR A 476 1.61 37.40 -11.05
N ASP A 477 0.67 36.88 -10.25
CA ASP A 477 -0.65 36.43 -10.68
C ASP A 477 -1.56 37.59 -11.11
N ARG A 478 -1.68 38.65 -10.29
CA ARG A 478 -2.52 39.81 -10.60
C ARG A 478 -1.98 40.60 -11.80
N GLN A 479 -0.66 40.75 -11.93
CA GLN A 479 -0.06 41.39 -13.09
C GLN A 479 -0.30 40.59 -14.38
N THR A 480 -0.26 39.25 -14.30
CA THR A 480 -0.57 38.38 -15.46
C THR A 480 -2.03 38.52 -15.88
N LYS A 481 -2.96 38.61 -14.92
CA LYS A 481 -4.39 38.84 -15.18
C LYS A 481 -4.65 40.22 -15.81
N VAL A 482 -3.97 41.26 -15.32
CA VAL A 482 -4.01 42.60 -15.91
C VAL A 482 -3.46 42.60 -17.33
N ASP A 483 -2.36 41.90 -17.57
CA ASP A 483 -1.73 41.81 -18.89
C ASP A 483 -2.57 41.01 -19.90
N GLN A 484 -3.28 39.97 -19.45
CA GLN A 484 -4.24 39.22 -20.29
C GLN A 484 -5.38 40.10 -20.80
N LEU A 485 -5.98 40.92 -19.92
CA LEU A 485 -7.08 41.82 -20.30
C LEU A 485 -6.57 43.03 -21.08
N ALA A 486 -5.38 43.55 -20.77
CA ALA A 486 -4.74 44.60 -21.55
C ALA A 486 -4.40 44.14 -22.99
N TYR A 487 -4.00 42.86 -23.15
CA TYR A 487 -3.77 42.25 -24.47
C TYR A 487 -5.04 42.18 -25.33
N LEU A 488 -6.22 42.08 -24.70
CA LEU A 488 -7.52 42.12 -25.38
C LEU A 488 -7.96 43.54 -25.78
N GLY A 489 -7.15 44.56 -25.50
CA GLY A 489 -7.36 45.94 -25.94
C GLY A 489 -7.99 46.87 -24.90
N PHE A 490 -8.16 46.40 -23.65
CA PHE A 490 -8.66 47.23 -22.55
C PHE A 490 -7.55 48.09 -21.92
N GLN A 491 -7.91 49.29 -21.44
CA GLN A 491 -6.97 50.17 -20.77
C GLN A 491 -6.56 49.59 -19.42
N ARG A 492 -5.27 49.65 -19.11
CA ARG A 492 -4.67 48.96 -17.97
C ARG A 492 -5.25 49.46 -16.64
N GLU A 493 -5.51 50.77 -16.57
CA GLU A 493 -6.09 51.45 -15.42
C GLU A 493 -7.53 50.98 -15.14
N GLU A 494 -8.32 50.76 -16.19
CA GLU A 494 -9.71 50.30 -16.08
C GLU A 494 -9.79 48.81 -15.76
N VAL A 495 -8.84 48.02 -16.29
CA VAL A 495 -8.66 46.60 -15.97
C VAL A 495 -8.33 46.38 -14.49
N GLU A 496 -7.44 47.20 -13.93
CA GLU A 496 -7.06 47.11 -12.52
C GLU A 496 -8.23 47.45 -11.57
N VAL A 497 -9.09 48.39 -11.98
CA VAL A 497 -10.33 48.74 -11.28
C VAL A 497 -11.36 47.62 -11.39
N ALA A 498 -11.59 47.10 -12.60
CA ALA A 498 -12.53 46.01 -12.84
C ALA A 498 -12.16 44.75 -12.04
N LEU A 499 -10.90 44.32 -12.10
CA LEU A 499 -10.40 43.19 -11.31
C LEU A 499 -10.56 43.44 -9.80
N ARG A 500 -10.37 44.67 -9.33
CA ARG A 500 -10.57 45.01 -7.91
C ARG A 500 -12.06 44.91 -7.50
N LEU A 501 -12.99 45.21 -8.40
CA LEU A 501 -14.43 45.16 -8.13
C LEU A 501 -15.00 43.73 -8.11
N VAL A 502 -14.45 42.82 -8.92
CA VAL A 502 -14.92 41.43 -9.03
C VAL A 502 -14.00 40.40 -8.35
N GLY A 503 -13.08 40.85 -7.50
CA GLY A 503 -12.24 39.96 -6.71
C GLY A 503 -11.19 39.16 -7.51
N ASP A 504 -10.55 39.81 -8.48
CA ASP A 504 -9.50 39.28 -9.35
C ASP A 504 -9.91 38.07 -10.24
N ASP A 505 -11.22 37.93 -10.54
CA ASP A 505 -11.76 37.02 -11.56
C ASP A 505 -11.68 37.66 -12.97
N VAL A 506 -10.90 37.05 -13.85
CA VAL A 506 -10.63 37.55 -15.21
C VAL A 506 -11.89 37.54 -16.09
N ALA A 507 -12.74 36.51 -15.97
CA ALA A 507 -13.93 36.37 -16.82
C ALA A 507 -14.98 37.42 -16.45
N GLN A 508 -15.19 37.63 -15.16
CA GLN A 508 -16.12 38.65 -14.66
C GLN A 508 -15.59 40.07 -14.92
N ALA A 509 -14.28 40.30 -14.80
CA ALA A 509 -13.66 41.58 -15.12
C ALA A 509 -13.76 41.91 -16.61
N ALA A 510 -13.55 40.92 -17.50
CA ALA A 510 -13.75 41.09 -18.94
C ALA A 510 -15.19 41.45 -19.28
N GLN A 511 -16.17 40.77 -18.66
CA GLN A 511 -17.58 41.04 -18.87
C GLN A 511 -17.96 42.46 -18.40
N LEU A 512 -17.50 42.85 -17.20
CA LEU A 512 -17.71 44.20 -16.66
C LEU A 512 -17.13 45.28 -17.59
N LEU A 513 -15.94 45.05 -18.15
CA LEU A 513 -15.30 45.97 -19.08
C LEU A 513 -16.04 46.03 -20.43
N LEU A 514 -16.54 44.91 -20.94
CA LEU A 514 -17.32 44.87 -22.18
C LEU A 514 -18.65 45.62 -22.03
N ASP A 515 -19.35 45.40 -20.92
CA ASP A 515 -20.65 46.01 -20.64
C ASP A 515 -20.54 47.54 -20.48
N ASN A 516 -19.38 48.03 -20.01
CA ASN A 516 -19.09 49.45 -19.82
C ASN A 516 -18.21 50.06 -20.93
N GLN A 517 -18.11 49.41 -22.10
CA GLN A 517 -17.34 49.91 -23.26
C GLN A 517 -15.87 50.26 -22.94
N GLY A 518 -15.27 49.55 -21.98
CA GLY A 518 -13.88 49.68 -21.58
C GLY A 518 -13.57 50.81 -20.60
N VAL A 519 -14.58 51.51 -20.05
CA VAL A 519 -14.39 52.57 -19.04
C VAL A 519 -15.39 52.39 -17.90
N ILE A 520 -14.91 52.15 -16.69
CA ILE A 520 -15.76 51.89 -15.51
C ILE A 520 -16.26 53.22 -14.91
N PRO A 521 -17.58 53.49 -14.87
CA PRO A 521 -18.13 54.73 -14.34
C PRO A 521 -17.71 55.00 -12.89
N SER A 522 -17.32 56.25 -12.59
CA SER A 522 -16.78 56.68 -11.28
C SER A 522 -17.71 56.42 -10.07
N GLU A 523 -18.99 56.17 -10.32
CA GLU A 523 -20.01 55.83 -9.32
C GLU A 523 -19.80 54.43 -8.70
N LEU A 524 -19.07 53.55 -9.38
CA LEU A 524 -18.73 52.20 -8.90
C LEU A 524 -17.42 52.16 -8.08
N HIS A 525 -16.70 53.28 -7.95
CA HIS A 525 -15.36 53.33 -7.35
C HIS A 525 -15.36 53.54 -5.82
N SER A 526 -16.53 53.56 -5.14
CA SER A 526 -16.63 53.85 -3.70
C SER A 526 -17.31 52.72 -2.90
N PRO A 527 -16.67 52.18 -1.84
CA PRO A 527 -17.32 51.28 -0.90
C PRO A 527 -18.02 52.09 0.21
N SER A 528 -19.35 52.03 0.27
CA SER A 528 -20.11 52.50 1.45
C SER A 528 -20.37 51.32 2.40
N ALA A 529 -20.01 51.49 3.67
CA ALA A 529 -20.21 50.52 4.77
C ALA A 529 -21.69 50.51 5.25
N PRO A 530 -22.13 49.46 6.01
CA PRO A 530 -23.41 48.80 5.79
C PRO A 530 -24.57 49.35 6.64
N SER A 531 -25.80 49.20 6.13
CA SER A 531 -27.00 49.17 6.96
C SER A 531 -27.58 47.76 6.98
N SER A 532 -27.75 47.27 8.21
CA SER A 532 -28.34 46.02 8.67
C SER A 532 -29.51 45.47 7.85
N SER A 533 -29.45 44.18 7.47
CA SER A 533 -30.49 43.18 7.78
C SER A 533 -30.16 41.82 7.14
N SER A 534 -29.85 40.88 8.03
CA SER A 534 -30.32 39.49 8.03
C SER A 534 -29.84 38.50 6.95
N GLU A 535 -29.64 37.29 7.49
CA GLU A 535 -29.57 35.97 6.86
C GLU A 535 -28.19 35.53 6.32
N GLU A 536 -27.59 34.60 7.07
CA GLU A 536 -26.63 33.64 6.52
C GLU A 536 -27.20 33.03 5.24
N PRO A 537 -26.35 32.78 4.24
CA PRO A 537 -25.92 31.39 4.09
C PRO A 537 -24.44 31.23 3.72
N SER A 538 -23.90 30.10 4.14
CA SER A 538 -22.66 29.49 3.66
C SER A 538 -22.67 29.26 2.14
N THR A 539 -21.65 29.71 1.41
CA THR A 539 -21.20 29.10 0.13
C THR A 539 -19.69 29.35 -0.03
N SER A 540 -18.83 28.36 0.17
CA SER A 540 -18.13 27.62 -0.91
C SER A 540 -17.58 28.49 -2.04
N SER A 541 -16.26 28.62 -2.12
CA SER A 541 -15.53 28.89 -3.36
C SER A 541 -14.61 27.70 -3.64
N GLU A 542 -15.10 26.86 -4.53
CA GLU A 542 -14.35 25.83 -5.23
C GLU A 542 -13.41 26.52 -6.21
N ASP A 543 -12.13 26.12 -6.26
CA ASP A 543 -11.64 25.56 -7.52
C ASP A 543 -10.38 24.72 -7.32
N SER A 544 -10.52 23.42 -7.63
CA SER A 544 -9.53 22.56 -8.30
C SER A 544 -9.88 21.08 -8.04
N THR A 545 -10.70 20.55 -8.92
CA THR A 545 -10.69 19.16 -9.44
C THR A 545 -10.29 18.03 -8.49
N ALA A 546 -11.29 17.43 -7.82
CA ALA A 546 -11.57 15.99 -7.84
C ALA A 546 -12.69 15.68 -6.83
N SER A 547 -13.79 15.09 -7.30
CA SER A 547 -14.82 14.51 -6.44
C SER A 547 -14.20 13.56 -5.41
N GLY A 548 -14.27 13.91 -4.12
CA GLY A 548 -13.68 13.09 -3.04
C GLY A 548 -13.85 13.65 -1.63
N SER A 549 -14.96 13.29 -0.98
CA SER A 549 -15.26 13.42 0.47
C SER A 549 -15.35 14.82 1.10
N ASN A 550 -16.58 15.24 1.42
CA ASN A 550 -16.94 16.46 2.17
C ASN A 550 -16.57 16.42 3.68
N LEU A 551 -15.55 15.68 4.08
CA LEU A 551 -15.16 15.54 5.49
C LEU A 551 -14.03 16.54 5.81
N PRO A 552 -14.11 17.28 6.93
CA PRO A 552 -13.11 18.28 7.28
C PRO A 552 -11.74 17.62 7.48
N ASP A 553 -10.68 18.31 7.08
CA ASP A 553 -9.30 17.79 7.10
C ASP A 553 -8.87 17.24 8.47
N ASN A 554 -9.41 17.79 9.56
CA ASN A 554 -9.15 17.29 10.91
C ASN A 554 -9.71 15.89 11.18
N GLU A 555 -10.87 15.55 10.62
CA GLU A 555 -11.45 14.20 10.77
C GLU A 555 -10.64 13.16 9.98
N LEU A 556 -10.15 13.52 8.79
CA LEU A 556 -9.26 12.69 7.99
C LEU A 556 -7.95 12.42 8.71
N VAL A 557 -7.38 13.44 9.34
CA VAL A 557 -6.15 13.31 10.14
C VAL A 557 -6.40 12.40 11.34
N ASN A 558 -7.48 12.62 12.10
CA ASN A 558 -7.80 11.79 13.26
C ASN A 558 -7.98 10.31 12.88
N GLU A 559 -8.65 10.04 11.75
CA GLU A 559 -8.77 8.67 11.23
C GLU A 559 -7.40 8.04 10.96
N VAL A 560 -6.49 8.74 10.27
CA VAL A 560 -5.18 8.13 9.93
C VAL A 560 -4.28 7.95 11.15
N LEU A 561 -4.41 8.80 12.17
CA LEU A 561 -3.65 8.69 13.42
C LEU A 561 -3.96 7.39 14.18
N GLU A 562 -5.15 6.82 14.04
CA GLU A 562 -5.50 5.53 14.67
C GLU A 562 -4.68 4.36 14.12
N TYR A 563 -4.20 4.45 12.88
CA TYR A 563 -3.39 3.40 12.26
C TYR A 563 -1.90 3.55 12.55
N ILE A 564 -1.46 4.68 13.11
CA ILE A 564 -0.06 4.86 13.45
C ILE A 564 0.28 4.00 14.67
N PRO A 565 1.28 3.11 14.55
CA PRO A 565 1.75 2.28 15.65
C PRO A 565 2.04 3.10 16.90
N ARG A 566 1.65 2.55 18.06
CA ARG A 566 2.06 3.12 19.35
C ARG A 566 3.47 2.65 19.71
N HIS A 567 3.94 1.58 19.08
CA HIS A 567 5.24 0.98 19.33
C HIS A 567 5.96 0.67 18.01
N GLU A 568 7.26 0.98 17.94
CA GLU A 568 8.11 0.72 16.76
C GLU A 568 8.13 -0.76 16.34
N GLU A 569 7.99 -1.67 17.30
CA GLU A 569 7.95 -3.13 17.07
C GLU A 569 6.51 -3.70 16.97
N ASP A 570 5.48 -2.86 16.84
CA ASP A 570 4.06 -3.31 16.71
C ASP A 570 3.86 -4.33 15.58
N TYR A 571 4.71 -4.27 14.55
CA TYR A 571 4.67 -5.15 13.40
C TYR A 571 5.33 -6.51 13.63
N LEU A 572 6.13 -6.64 14.69
CA LEU A 572 6.71 -7.90 15.17
C LEU A 572 5.73 -8.62 16.12
N ASP A 573 4.70 -7.92 16.60
CA ASP A 573 3.67 -8.47 17.47
C ASP A 573 2.64 -9.30 16.68
N VAL A 574 2.99 -10.57 16.43
CA VAL A 574 2.11 -11.57 15.81
C VAL A 574 1.82 -12.73 16.77
N THR A 575 0.69 -13.42 16.61
CA THR A 575 0.34 -14.60 17.43
C THR A 575 0.94 -15.92 16.91
N LEU A 576 1.38 -15.95 15.64
CA LEU A 576 1.83 -17.14 14.91
C LEU A 576 0.72 -18.18 14.59
N GLU A 577 -0.56 -17.84 14.78
CA GLU A 577 -1.68 -18.74 14.51
C GLU A 577 -1.75 -19.14 13.03
N GLU A 578 -1.76 -18.16 12.12
CA GLU A 578 -1.88 -18.41 10.67
C GLU A 578 -0.60 -19.03 10.08
N GLU A 579 0.55 -18.75 10.68
CA GLU A 579 1.80 -19.44 10.42
C GLU A 579 1.71 -20.91 10.82
N SER A 580 1.18 -21.20 12.01
CA SER A 580 1.03 -22.58 12.51
C SER A 580 0.12 -23.44 11.62
N GLU A 581 -0.99 -22.86 11.16
CA GLU A 581 -1.92 -23.50 10.22
C GLU A 581 -1.23 -23.84 8.89
N LEU A 582 -0.45 -22.88 8.35
CA LEU A 582 0.27 -23.10 7.10
C LEU A 582 1.44 -24.08 7.26
N ILE A 583 2.14 -24.07 8.39
CA ILE A 583 3.18 -25.06 8.70
C ILE A 583 2.57 -26.46 8.71
N ALA A 584 1.43 -26.66 9.40
CA ALA A 584 0.75 -27.95 9.44
C ALA A 584 0.29 -28.41 8.04
N LEU A 585 -0.24 -27.47 7.24
CA LEU A 585 -0.65 -27.74 5.86
C LEU A 585 0.53 -28.13 4.97
N MET A 586 1.65 -27.42 5.09
CA MET A 586 2.89 -27.71 4.37
C MET A 586 3.47 -29.08 4.75
N LYS A 587 3.46 -29.42 6.04
CA LYS A 587 3.85 -30.76 6.53
C LYS A 587 3.02 -31.86 5.89
N SER A 588 1.70 -31.74 5.97
CA SER A 588 0.78 -32.73 5.38
C SER A 588 1.02 -32.93 3.88
N HIS A 589 1.31 -31.86 3.15
CA HIS A 589 1.63 -31.93 1.72
C HIS A 589 2.96 -32.65 1.45
N LEU A 590 4.02 -32.36 2.22
CA LEU A 590 5.34 -32.98 2.04
C LEU A 590 5.40 -34.43 2.56
N GLU A 591 4.65 -34.77 3.61
CA GLU A 591 4.55 -36.14 4.15
C GLU A 591 3.78 -37.09 3.23
N ARG A 592 2.72 -36.59 2.54
CA ARG A 592 1.98 -37.39 1.56
C ARG A 592 2.89 -37.90 0.44
N LEU A 593 3.91 -37.13 0.09
CA LEU A 593 4.89 -37.49 -0.94
C LEU A 593 5.88 -38.55 -0.47
N SER A 594 6.34 -38.46 0.77
CA SER A 594 7.26 -39.47 1.33
C SER A 594 6.57 -40.83 1.49
N ALA A 595 5.28 -40.84 1.86
CA ALA A 595 4.47 -42.05 1.95
C ALA A 595 4.20 -42.73 0.60
N ASN A 596 4.10 -41.95 -0.49
CA ASN A 596 3.90 -42.49 -1.84
C ASN A 596 5.21 -42.90 -2.55
N SER A 597 6.37 -42.58 -1.96
CA SER A 597 7.69 -42.91 -2.49
C SER A 597 8.31 -44.17 -1.88
N CYS A 598 7.65 -44.78 -0.88
CA CYS A 598 7.92 -46.11 -0.34
C CYS A 598 6.94 -47.11 -0.95
#